data_AF-A0A353V592-F1
#
_entry.id   AF-A0A353V592-F1
#
_cell.length_a   1.000
_cell.length_b   1.000
_cell.length_c   1.000
_cell.angle_alpha   90.00
_cell.angle_beta   90.00
_cell.angle_gamma   90.00
#
_symmetry.space_group_name_H-M   'P 1'
#
loop_
_entity.id
_entity.type
_entity.pdbx_description
1 polymer ?
#
loop_
_entity_poly.entity_id
_entity_poly.type
_entity_poly.pdbx_seq_one_letter_code
_entity_poly.pdbx_strand_id
1 'polypeptide(L)'
;VVLWATNQAPHGLRNDLAAVLGVPQTAVRVIAPEVGGGFGVKFNCYPEDATLAALARQLGVPLRWAETRAEHMLATTHGRAQVADVEAAVEDDGTVSALRLHVTA
;
A
#
# COMPACT_ATOMS: atom_id res chain seq x y z
N VAL A 1 16.04 -3.63 13.09
CA VAL A 1 15.49 -4.56 12.09
C VAL A 1 15.92 -4.13 10.70
N VAL A 2 16.35 -5.08 9.88
CA VAL A 2 16.54 -4.87 8.45
C VAL A 2 15.46 -5.65 7.72
N LEU A 3 14.65 -4.98 6.91
CA LEU A 3 13.58 -5.59 6.12
C LEU A 3 13.90 -5.44 4.63
N TRP A 4 13.88 -6.55 3.90
CA TRP A 4 13.89 -6.55 2.44
C TRP A 4 12.45 -6.72 1.96
N ALA A 5 11.93 -5.73 1.22
CA ALA A 5 10.51 -5.69 0.86
C ALA A 5 10.31 -5.29 -0.61
N THR A 6 9.31 -5.87 -1.26
CA THR A 6 8.85 -5.38 -2.57
C THR A 6 7.96 -4.16 -2.35
N ASN A 7 8.53 -2.96 -2.29
CA ASN A 7 7.82 -1.74 -1.92
C ASN A 7 8.23 -0.53 -2.81
N GLN A 8 7.29 0.39 -3.07
CA GLN A 8 7.46 1.57 -3.94
C GLN A 8 7.84 2.84 -3.15
N ALA A 9 7.67 2.85 -1.83
CA ALA A 9 7.93 3.96 -0.93
C ALA A 9 8.66 3.48 0.35
N PRO A 10 9.90 2.96 0.25
CA PRO A 10 10.58 2.28 1.36
C PRO A 10 10.83 3.17 2.59
N HIS A 11 10.94 4.50 2.40
CA HIS A 11 11.02 5.44 3.51
C HIS A 11 9.71 5.54 4.30
N GLY A 12 8.56 5.47 3.61
CA GLY A 12 7.24 5.41 4.24
C GLY A 12 7.07 4.12 5.02
N LEU A 13 7.36 2.98 4.38
CA LEU A 13 7.37 1.67 5.03
C LEU A 13 8.27 1.63 6.28
N ARG A 14 9.46 2.23 6.23
CA ARG A 14 10.34 2.35 7.41
C ARG A 14 9.67 3.09 8.57
N ASN A 15 8.99 4.19 8.27
CA ASN A 15 8.36 5.04 9.28
C ASN A 15 7.18 4.30 9.93
N ASP A 16 6.32 3.70 9.11
CA ASP A 16 5.16 2.93 9.57
C ASP A 16 5.60 1.73 10.40
N LEU A 17 6.59 0.97 9.90
CA LEU A 17 7.11 -0.19 10.60
C LEU A 17 7.76 0.19 11.94
N ALA A 18 8.52 1.29 12.00
CA ALA A 18 9.10 1.79 13.24
C ALA A 18 8.02 2.16 14.26
N ALA A 19 6.94 2.81 13.81
CA ALA A 19 5.80 3.16 14.65
C ALA A 19 5.08 1.91 15.19
N VAL A 20 4.76 0.94 14.32
CA VAL A 20 4.11 -0.32 14.72
C VAL A 20 4.97 -1.14 15.70
N LEU A 21 6.29 -1.16 15.49
CA LEU A 21 7.22 -1.89 16.35
C LEU A 21 7.60 -1.15 17.64
N GLY A 22 7.13 0.10 17.83
CA GLY A 22 7.45 0.93 18.99
C GLY A 22 8.94 1.24 19.13
N VAL A 23 9.66 1.45 18.01
CA VAL A 23 11.11 1.72 18.00
C VAL A 23 11.46 3.00 17.25
N PRO A 24 12.62 3.62 17.51
CA PRO A 24 13.11 4.73 16.71
C PRO A 24 13.31 4.32 15.24
N GLN A 25 13.08 5.25 14.31
CA GLN A 25 13.31 5.02 12.87
C GLN A 25 14.76 4.59 12.57
N THR A 26 15.73 5.04 13.36
CA THR A 26 17.15 4.66 13.24
C THR A 26 17.41 3.18 13.55
N ALA A 27 16.47 2.52 14.25
CA ALA A 27 16.52 1.08 14.50
C ALA A 27 15.90 0.25 13.35
N VAL A 28 15.38 0.87 12.29
CA VAL A 28 14.73 0.21 11.15
C VAL A 28 15.42 0.61 9.84
N ARG A 29 15.81 -0.39 9.05
CA ARG A 29 16.31 -0.23 7.69
C ARG A 29 15.42 -1.02 6.74
N VAL A 30 14.84 -0.34 5.75
CA VAL A 30 14.08 -0.98 4.67
C VAL A 30 14.92 -0.93 3.40
N ILE A 31 15.02 -2.06 2.72
CA ILE A 31 15.72 -2.21 1.43
C ILE A 31 14.70 -2.72 0.42
N ALA A 32 14.45 -1.92 -0.62
CA ALA A 32 13.63 -2.32 -1.76
C ALA A 32 14.56 -2.69 -2.92
N PRO A 33 14.69 -3.99 -3.30
CA PRO A 33 15.45 -4.42 -4.47
C PRO A 33 14.64 -4.14 -5.76
N GLU A 34 15.00 -4.77 -6.88
CA GLU A 34 14.20 -4.74 -8.10
C GLU A 34 12.77 -5.24 -7.82
N VAL A 35 11.79 -4.36 -8.00
CA VAL A 35 10.37 -4.65 -7.76
C VAL A 35 9.69 -4.97 -9.09
N GLY A 36 9.16 -6.18 -9.22
CA GLY A 36 8.38 -6.63 -10.38
C GLY A 36 6.98 -6.00 -10.47
N GLY A 37 6.92 -4.67 -10.56
CA GLY A 37 5.68 -3.90 -10.61
C GLY A 37 4.98 -3.78 -9.25
N GLY A 38 4.28 -2.65 -9.08
CA GLY A 38 3.46 -2.37 -7.89
C GLY A 38 2.14 -1.71 -8.23
N PHE A 39 2.09 -0.78 -9.19
CA PHE A 39 0.84 -0.18 -9.68
C PHE A 39 -0.05 0.40 -8.56
N GLY A 40 0.55 0.83 -7.45
CA GLY A 40 -0.12 1.38 -6.26
C GLY A 40 -0.25 0.38 -5.11
N VAL A 41 -0.31 -0.93 -5.36
CA VAL A 41 -0.56 -1.93 -4.30
C VAL A 41 0.60 -2.06 -3.33
N LYS A 42 1.84 -1.79 -3.77
CA LYS A 42 3.08 -1.94 -2.97
C LYS A 42 3.56 -0.62 -2.36
N PHE A 43 2.66 0.28 -1.99
CA PHE A 43 3.03 1.59 -1.44
C PHE A 43 3.12 1.59 0.09
N ASN A 44 2.17 0.92 0.74
CA ASN A 44 1.97 0.97 2.19
C ASN A 44 2.73 -0.15 2.93
N CYS A 45 2.73 -0.08 4.26
CA CYS A 45 3.03 -1.20 5.14
C CYS A 45 1.84 -2.15 5.23
N TYR A 46 2.06 -3.43 4.93
CA TYR A 46 1.06 -4.48 5.16
C TYR A 46 1.26 -5.14 6.54
N PRO A 47 0.22 -5.78 7.10
CA PRO A 47 0.34 -6.52 8.36
C PRO A 47 1.48 -7.56 8.37
N GLU A 48 1.78 -8.15 7.22
CA GLU A 48 2.84 -9.15 7.06
C GLU A 48 4.24 -8.54 7.20
N ASP A 49 4.46 -7.30 6.74
CA ASP A 49 5.73 -6.59 6.96
C ASP A 49 6.02 -6.44 8.46
N ALA A 50 5.01 -6.00 9.22
CA ALA A 50 5.09 -5.83 10.67
C ALA A 50 5.23 -7.15 11.41
N THR A 51 4.42 -8.15 11.04
CA THR A 51 4.43 -9.48 11.67
C THR A 51 5.76 -10.18 11.45
N LEU A 52 6.29 -10.17 10.22
CA LEU A 52 7.58 -10.78 9.90
C LEU A 52 8.72 -10.09 10.65
N ALA A 53 8.70 -8.76 10.73
CA ALA A 53 9.69 -8.00 11.48
C ALA A 53 9.64 -8.27 13.00
N ALA A 54 8.44 -8.35 13.58
CA ALA A 54 8.26 -8.67 15.00
C ALA A 54 8.76 -10.09 15.33
N LEU A 55 8.36 -11.07 14.53
CA LEU A 55 8.79 -12.47 14.70
C LEU A 55 10.31 -12.62 14.51
N ALA A 56 10.89 -11.98 13.51
CA ALA A 56 12.34 -12.02 13.29
C ALA A 56 13.13 -11.42 14.47
N ARG A 57 12.62 -10.34 15.09
CA ARG A 57 13.21 -9.77 16.32
C ARG A 57 13.10 -10.73 17.50
N GLN A 58 11.94 -11.36 17.69
CA GLN A 58 11.68 -12.24 18.82
C GLN A 58 12.51 -13.53 18.72
N LEU A 59 12.61 -14.10 17.53
CA LEU A 59 13.32 -15.36 17.29
C LEU A 59 14.82 -15.18 17.08
N GLY A 60 15.28 -13.96 16.76
CA GLY A 60 16.69 -13.67 16.50
C GLY A 60 17.23 -14.30 15.21
N VAL A 61 16.35 -14.71 14.29
CA VAL A 61 16.71 -15.32 13.01
C VAL A 61 16.07 -14.60 11.83
N PRO A 62 16.70 -14.60 10.64
CA PRO A 62 16.08 -14.08 9.43
C PRO A 62 14.85 -14.91 9.04
N LEU A 63 13.77 -14.23 8.66
CA LEU A 63 12.57 -14.85 8.14
C LEU A 63 12.30 -14.36 6.72
N ARG A 64 11.74 -15.23 5.89
CA ARG A 64 11.28 -14.89 4.53
C ARG A 64 9.82 -15.24 4.41
N TRP A 65 9.05 -14.31 3.87
CA TRP A 65 7.68 -14.51 3.47
C TRP A 65 7.51 -14.13 2.00
N ALA A 66 6.64 -14.86 1.32
CA ALA A 66 6.20 -14.57 -0.04
C ALA A 66 4.75 -15.00 -0.13
N GLU A 67 3.86 -14.06 -0.45
CA GLU A 67 2.45 -14.34 -0.68
C GLU A 67 2.25 -15.26 -1.90
N THR A 68 1.20 -16.06 -1.83
CA THR A 68 0.60 -16.71 -3.00
C THR A 68 -0.25 -15.71 -3.79
N ARG A 69 -0.61 -16.07 -5.02
CA ARG A 69 -1.54 -15.26 -5.80
C ARG A 69 -2.90 -15.10 -5.11
N ALA A 70 -3.39 -16.13 -4.42
CA ALA A 70 -4.67 -16.06 -3.74
C ALA A 70 -4.62 -15.07 -2.56
N GLU A 71 -3.55 -15.12 -1.75
CA GLU A 71 -3.33 -14.14 -0.67
C GLU A 71 -3.27 -12.72 -1.22
N HIS A 72 -2.54 -12.50 -2.32
CA HIS A 72 -2.46 -11.17 -2.95
C HIS A 72 -3.84 -10.62 -3.32
N MET A 73 -4.71 -11.46 -3.91
CA MET A 73 -6.04 -11.06 -4.35
C MET A 73 -7.06 -10.89 -3.20
N LEU A 74 -6.74 -11.37 -2.00
CA LEU A 74 -7.64 -11.34 -0.84
C LEU A 74 -7.24 -10.29 0.19
N ALA A 75 -5.93 -10.10 0.40
CA ALA A 75 -5.39 -9.37 1.53
C ALA A 75 -4.74 -8.02 1.16
N THR A 76 -4.50 -7.76 -0.12
CA THR A 76 -3.90 -6.49 -0.54
C THR A 76 -4.95 -5.42 -0.79
N THR A 77 -4.51 -4.16 -0.95
CA THR A 77 -5.44 -3.05 -1.16
C THR A 77 -6.09 -3.15 -2.54
N HIS A 78 -7.43 -3.11 -2.57
CA HIS A 78 -8.20 -3.09 -3.81
C HIS A 78 -8.45 -1.65 -4.27
N GLY A 79 -8.78 -1.47 -5.54
CA GLY A 79 -9.07 -0.16 -6.12
C GLY A 79 -10.43 -0.09 -6.78
N ARG A 80 -10.89 1.16 -6.98
CA ARG A 80 -11.99 1.57 -7.88
C ARG A 80 -13.40 1.21 -7.47
N ALA A 81 -13.67 0.56 -6.35
CA ALA A 81 -15.01 0.16 -5.91
C ALA A 81 -15.95 1.35 -5.61
N GLN A 82 -16.15 2.21 -6.60
CA GLN A 82 -16.80 3.50 -6.57
C GLN A 82 -18.05 3.42 -7.44
N VAL A 83 -19.13 3.98 -6.93
CA VAL A 83 -20.38 4.22 -7.63
C VAL A 83 -20.49 5.73 -7.81
N ALA A 84 -20.50 6.18 -9.06
CA ALA A 84 -20.50 7.60 -9.39
C ALA A 84 -21.77 7.98 -10.14
N ASP A 85 -22.53 8.91 -9.57
CA ASP A 85 -23.61 9.62 -10.24
C ASP A 85 -23.04 10.90 -10.84
N VAL A 86 -23.08 10.99 -12.17
CA VAL A 86 -22.52 12.11 -12.93
C VAL A 86 -23.63 12.83 -13.69
N GLU A 87 -23.68 14.15 -13.55
CA GLU A 87 -24.59 15.03 -14.28
C GLU A 87 -23.80 16.15 -14.96
N ALA A 88 -24.26 16.57 -16.12
CA ALA A 88 -23.69 17.66 -16.89
C ALA A 88 -24.78 18.61 -17.38
N ALA A 89 -24.53 19.92 -17.29
CA ALA A 89 -25.30 20.93 -18.04
C ALA A 89 -24.59 21.16 -19.38
N VAL A 90 -25.32 21.00 -20.49
CA VAL A 90 -24.78 21.09 -21.86
C VAL A 90 -25.65 22.05 -22.66
N GLU A 91 -25.01 23.02 -23.31
CA GLU A 91 -25.64 24.00 -24.20
C GLU A 91 -25.92 23.39 -25.59
N ASP A 92 -26.74 24.06 -26.40
CA ASP A 92 -27.15 23.56 -27.73
C ASP A 92 -25.98 23.40 -28.71
N ASP A 93 -24.89 24.15 -28.52
CA ASP A 93 -23.66 24.04 -29.30
C ASP A 93 -22.71 22.91 -28.82
N GLY A 94 -23.11 22.19 -27.78
CA GLY A 94 -22.33 21.12 -27.15
C GLY A 94 -21.41 21.58 -26.02
N THR A 95 -21.39 22.87 -25.66
CA THR A 95 -20.58 23.39 -24.56
C THR A 95 -21.06 22.83 -23.22
N VAL A 96 -20.17 22.18 -22.46
CA VAL A 96 -20.47 21.74 -21.09
C VAL A 96 -20.24 22.92 -20.14
N SER A 97 -21.32 23.48 -19.60
CA SER A 97 -21.29 24.67 -18.72
C SER A 97 -21.20 24.33 -17.23
N ALA A 98 -21.62 23.13 -16.84
CA ALA A 98 -21.47 22.63 -15.47
C ALA A 98 -21.35 21.10 -15.41
N LEU A 99 -20.69 20.62 -14.36
CA LEU A 99 -20.62 19.20 -14.00
C LEU A 99 -20.96 19.05 -12.51
N ARG A 100 -21.75 18.03 -12.18
CA ARG A 100 -21.98 17.58 -10.81
C ARG A 100 -21.60 16.11 -10.69
N LEU A 101 -20.80 15.79 -9.68
CA LEU A 101 -20.34 14.45 -9.39
C LEU A 101 -20.69 14.11 -7.94
N HIS A 102 -21.43 13.02 -7.74
CA HIS A 102 -21.66 12.41 -6.44
C HIS A 102 -21.07 11.00 -6.45
N VAL A 103 -20.09 10.73 -5.59
CA VAL A 103 -19.42 9.43 -5.51
C VAL A 103 -19.75 8.78 -4.18
N THR A 104 -20.19 7.53 -4.24
CA THR A 104 -20.42 6.65 -3.08
C THR A 104 -19.58 5.38 -3.24
N ALA A 105 -19.15 4.82 -2.11
CA ALA A 105 -18.17 3.73 -2.02
C ALA A 105 -16.75 4.08 -2.52
#